data_AF-A0A356L325-F1
#
_entry.id   AF-A0A356L325-F1
#
_cell.length_a   1.000
_cell.length_b   1.000
_cell.length_c   1.000
_cell.angle_alpha   90.00
_cell.angle_beta   90.00
_cell.angle_gamma   90.00
#
_symmetry.space_group_name_H-M   'P 1'
#
loop_
_entity.id
_entity.type
_entity.pdbx_description
1 polymer ?
#
loop_
_entity_poly.entity_id
_entity_poly.type
_entity_poly.pdbx_seq_one_letter_code
_entity_poly.pdbx_strand_id
1 'polypeptide(L)'
;GFQILEKIPEIDIVLTGHQHRIICKKKNHTIVTQPGGSAQFVGKVEVEFEQNEQWEVKTMKAAMLSAAGYAPDPRISELIANVESETQKFLDRTIGVVPDDDLHITDPFSARRYKHKIVTLINLVQLRASQAQISCTSLGNDVTGFDKTITIRNILSTYVYPNTLVVVKITGQALREALEKNAEYFAIDNGKIVVNPRFCFPKPEHYNYDMFDGIDYTFDISQPIGRRVVKLSRAGQNILPDQEFSLVMNNYRATGGGDFHMYRGLPVLKEISMDIAELLINYIREQKEIRVPDPQNISVVLNGK
;
A
#
# COMPACT_ATOMS: atom_id res chain seq x y z
N GLY A 1 -7.66 7.31 -19.34
CA GLY A 1 -7.60 6.25 -20.36
C GLY A 1 -8.93 6.12 -21.09
N PHE A 2 -9.93 5.48 -20.49
CA PHE A 2 -11.19 5.18 -21.19
C PHE A 2 -11.95 6.41 -21.73
N GLN A 3 -12.12 7.46 -20.92
CA GLN A 3 -12.76 8.70 -21.39
C GLN A 3 -11.99 9.40 -22.52
N ILE A 4 -10.66 9.28 -22.56
CA ILE A 4 -9.84 9.82 -23.67
C ILE A 4 -10.22 9.12 -24.97
N LEU A 5 -10.37 7.78 -24.95
CA LEU A 5 -10.78 6.99 -26.11
C LEU A 5 -12.20 7.29 -26.61
N GLU A 6 -13.07 7.82 -25.75
CA GLU A 6 -14.45 8.16 -26.14
C GLU A 6 -14.59 9.60 -26.60
N LYS A 7 -13.84 10.52 -25.98
CA LYS A 7 -13.99 11.97 -26.22
C LYS A 7 -13.05 12.52 -27.29
N ILE A 8 -12.01 11.78 -27.67
CA ILE A 8 -10.99 12.23 -28.63
C ILE A 8 -10.80 11.13 -29.70
N PRO A 9 -11.74 11.01 -30.64
CA PRO A 9 -11.72 9.98 -31.68
C PRO A 9 -10.63 10.20 -32.73
N GLU A 10 -9.79 11.22 -32.62
CA GLU A 10 -8.69 11.48 -33.55
C GLU A 10 -7.37 10.80 -33.12
N ILE A 11 -7.34 10.18 -31.92
CA ILE A 11 -6.12 9.56 -31.39
C ILE A 11 -5.94 8.15 -31.94
N ASP A 12 -4.87 7.93 -32.68
CA ASP A 12 -4.49 6.60 -33.19
C ASP A 12 -3.85 5.68 -32.15
N ILE A 13 -3.13 6.23 -31.17
CA ILE A 13 -2.38 5.45 -30.18
C ILE A 13 -2.52 6.07 -28.80
N VAL A 14 -2.96 5.27 -27.82
CA VAL A 14 -2.99 5.64 -26.41
C VAL A 14 -2.08 4.70 -25.61
N LEU A 15 -0.93 5.24 -25.22
CA LEU A 15 0.00 4.59 -24.29
C LEU A 15 -0.45 4.91 -22.86
N THR A 16 -0.72 3.88 -22.06
CA THR A 16 -1.21 4.04 -20.69
C THR A 16 -0.27 3.41 -19.66
N GLY A 17 -0.46 3.76 -18.39
CA GLY A 17 0.31 3.26 -17.24
C GLY A 17 -0.51 3.35 -15.95
N HIS A 18 0.17 3.52 -14.81
CA HIS A 18 -0.40 3.75 -13.47
C HIS A 18 -1.16 2.56 -12.83
N GLN A 19 -1.95 1.80 -13.60
CA GLN A 19 -2.72 0.67 -13.05
C GLN A 19 -1.93 -0.64 -13.03
N HIS A 20 -0.71 -0.64 -13.60
CA HIS A 20 0.17 -1.82 -13.72
C HIS A 20 -0.50 -3.01 -14.42
N ARG A 21 -1.47 -2.77 -15.30
CA ARG A 21 -2.17 -3.81 -16.06
C ARG A 21 -1.43 -4.13 -17.34
N ILE A 22 -1.60 -5.35 -17.84
CA ILE A 22 -1.11 -5.76 -19.16
C ILE A 22 -2.24 -5.59 -20.16
N ILE A 23 -2.15 -4.57 -21.00
CA ILE A 23 -3.14 -4.25 -22.04
C ILE A 23 -2.41 -4.08 -23.37
N CYS A 24 -2.87 -4.77 -24.41
CA CYS A 24 -2.45 -4.55 -25.78
C CYS A 24 -3.62 -4.90 -26.69
N LYS A 25 -4.43 -3.90 -27.05
CA LYS A 25 -5.69 -4.11 -27.78
C LYS A 25 -5.96 -2.95 -28.72
N LYS A 26 -6.72 -3.21 -29.78
CA LYS A 26 -7.29 -2.18 -30.65
C LYS A 26 -8.75 -1.92 -30.24
N LYS A 27 -9.12 -0.66 -30.05
CA LYS A 27 -10.52 -0.21 -29.83
C LYS A 27 -10.82 0.82 -30.92
N ASN A 28 -11.76 0.50 -31.82
CA ASN A 28 -12.00 1.25 -33.06
C ASN A 28 -10.70 1.32 -33.91
N HIS A 29 -10.26 2.51 -34.35
CA HIS A 29 -8.97 2.67 -35.03
C HIS A 29 -7.80 2.79 -34.03
N THR A 30 -8.06 3.15 -32.77
CA THR A 30 -7.06 3.41 -31.75
C THR A 30 -6.42 2.14 -31.19
N ILE A 31 -5.10 2.11 -31.10
CA ILE A 31 -4.33 1.12 -30.34
C ILE A 31 -4.17 1.59 -28.89
N VAL A 32 -4.42 0.68 -27.94
CA VAL A 32 -4.26 0.93 -26.51
C VAL A 32 -3.24 -0.05 -25.93
N THR A 33 -2.20 0.48 -25.30
CA THR A 33 -1.19 -0.33 -24.62
C THR A 33 -1.03 0.06 -23.15
N GLN A 34 -0.70 -0.92 -22.31
CA GLN A 34 -0.25 -0.76 -20.93
C GLN A 34 0.72 -1.91 -20.63
N PRO A 35 2.02 -1.64 -20.48
CA PRO A 35 3.03 -2.71 -20.36
C PRO A 35 3.26 -3.17 -18.92
N GLY A 36 2.20 -3.32 -18.12
CA GLY A 36 2.32 -3.78 -16.74
C GLY A 36 3.10 -2.82 -15.84
N GLY A 37 3.97 -3.38 -14.98
CA GLY A 37 4.87 -2.65 -14.09
C GLY A 37 6.26 -3.29 -14.06
N SER A 38 7.23 -2.61 -13.45
CA SER A 38 8.59 -3.11 -13.21
C SER A 38 9.32 -3.64 -14.47
N ALA A 39 9.04 -3.03 -15.63
CA ALA A 39 9.62 -3.40 -16.93
C ALA A 39 9.47 -4.89 -17.31
N GLN A 40 8.48 -5.59 -16.77
CA GLN A 40 8.20 -7.00 -17.13
C GLN A 40 7.84 -7.16 -18.61
N PHE A 41 7.25 -6.12 -19.20
CA PHE A 41 6.90 -6.08 -20.61
C PHE A 41 7.32 -4.76 -21.25
N VAL A 42 7.51 -4.78 -22.56
CA VAL A 42 7.68 -3.60 -23.41
C VAL A 42 6.52 -3.55 -24.40
N GLY A 43 5.76 -2.46 -24.36
CA GLY A 43 4.72 -2.20 -25.35
C GLY A 43 5.35 -1.73 -26.66
N LYS A 44 5.18 -2.48 -27.74
CA LYS A 44 5.67 -2.14 -29.07
C LYS A 44 4.49 -1.78 -29.97
N VAL A 45 4.53 -0.61 -30.59
CA VAL A 45 3.58 -0.21 -31.64
C VAL A 45 4.39 0.10 -32.90
N GLU A 46 4.10 -0.62 -33.97
CA GLU A 46 4.66 -0.41 -35.29
C GLU A 46 3.63 0.30 -36.16
N VAL A 47 4.04 1.42 -36.74
CA VAL A 47 3.21 2.22 -37.63
C VAL A 47 3.90 2.27 -38.99
N GLU A 48 3.20 1.80 -40.01
CA GLU A 48 3.60 1.93 -41.39
C GLU A 48 2.84 3.12 -41.98
N PHE A 49 3.59 4.07 -42.56
CA PHE A 49 3.02 5.22 -43.24
C PHE A 49 3.16 5.04 -44.75
N GLU A 50 2.21 5.59 -45.51
CA GLU A 50 2.33 5.79 -46.95
C GLU A 50 2.26 7.27 -47.29
N GLN A 51 3.05 7.70 -48.27
CA GLN A 51 3.10 9.07 -48.71
C GLN A 51 2.44 9.20 -50.07
N ASN A 52 1.28 9.88 -50.09
CA ASN A 52 0.63 10.33 -51.31
C ASN A 52 0.86 11.86 -51.41
N GLU A 53 -0.20 12.68 -51.37
CA GLU A 53 -0.08 14.14 -51.21
C GLU A 53 0.25 14.55 -49.76
N GLN A 54 -0.17 13.73 -48.80
CA GLN A 54 0.16 13.83 -47.37
C GLN A 54 0.59 12.45 -46.83
N TRP A 55 1.21 12.43 -45.66
CA TRP A 55 1.52 11.18 -44.95
C TRP A 55 0.26 10.62 -44.31
N GLU A 56 -0.09 9.38 -44.65
CA GLU A 56 -1.23 8.68 -44.09
C GLU A 56 -0.78 7.38 -43.41
N VAL A 57 -1.50 6.99 -42.36
CA VAL A 57 -1.25 5.73 -41.66
C VAL A 57 -1.79 4.59 -42.51
N LYS A 58 -0.89 3.74 -43.01
CA LYS A 58 -1.23 2.55 -43.81
C LYS A 58 -1.63 1.40 -42.92
N THR A 59 -0.76 1.03 -41.98
CA THR A 59 -1.05 -0.04 -41.01
C THR A 59 -0.51 0.31 -39.63
N MET A 60 -1.18 -0.21 -38.60
CA MET A 60 -0.67 -0.18 -37.24
C MET A 60 -0.79 -1.56 -36.61
N LYS A 61 0.28 -2.01 -35.98
CA LYS A 61 0.34 -3.27 -35.24
C LYS A 61 0.87 -3.01 -33.84
N ALA A 62 0.32 -3.71 -32.87
CA ALA A 62 0.79 -3.64 -31.48
C ALA A 62 1.17 -5.03 -30.98
N ALA A 63 2.25 -5.09 -30.23
CA ALA A 63 2.71 -6.28 -29.54
C ALA A 63 3.08 -5.95 -28.09
N MET A 64 2.90 -6.92 -27.21
CA MET A 64 3.40 -6.84 -25.84
C MET A 64 4.57 -7.81 -25.73
N LEU A 65 5.78 -7.27 -25.68
CA LEU A 65 7.00 -8.06 -25.64
C LEU A 65 7.34 -8.38 -24.18
N SER A 66 7.40 -9.65 -23.83
CA SER A 66 7.87 -10.06 -22.50
C SER A 66 9.38 -9.84 -22.40
N ALA A 67 9.84 -9.25 -21.30
CA ALA A 67 11.26 -9.19 -20.97
C ALA A 67 11.78 -10.52 -20.41
N ALA A 68 10.88 -11.44 -20.02
CA ALA A 68 11.27 -12.74 -19.49
C ALA A 68 12.01 -13.59 -20.54
N GLY A 69 13.03 -14.32 -20.11
CA GLY A 69 13.80 -15.24 -20.96
C GLY A 69 14.95 -14.59 -21.72
N TYR A 70 15.12 -13.27 -21.64
CA TYR A 70 16.30 -12.59 -22.18
C TYR A 70 17.40 -12.51 -21.12
N ALA A 71 18.65 -12.78 -21.53
CA ALA A 71 19.80 -12.52 -20.69
C ALA A 71 20.04 -10.99 -20.57
N PRO A 72 20.49 -10.48 -19.41
CA PRO A 72 20.91 -9.09 -19.27
C PRO A 72 21.98 -8.72 -20.31
N ASP A 73 21.90 -7.51 -20.89
CA ASP A 73 22.95 -7.00 -21.77
C ASP A 73 24.25 -6.81 -20.94
N PRO A 74 25.37 -7.45 -21.32
CA PRO A 74 26.62 -7.35 -20.57
C PRO A 74 27.10 -5.90 -20.41
N ARG A 75 26.89 -5.04 -21.41
CA ARG A 75 27.34 -3.63 -21.39
C ARG A 75 26.58 -2.82 -20.34
N ILE A 76 25.28 -3.04 -20.23
CA ILE A 76 24.45 -2.38 -19.20
C ILE A 76 24.80 -2.93 -17.83
N SER A 77 25.01 -4.25 -17.73
CA SER A 77 25.37 -4.91 -16.47
C SER A 77 26.71 -4.38 -15.93
N GLU A 78 27.70 -4.21 -16.80
CA GLU A 78 29.00 -3.63 -16.45
C GLU A 78 28.87 -2.15 -16.04
N LEU A 79 28.05 -1.37 -16.74
CA LEU A 79 27.83 0.05 -16.45
C LEU A 79 27.29 0.29 -15.04
N ILE A 80 26.43 -0.60 -14.54
CA ILE A 80 25.79 -0.46 -13.22
C ILE A 80 26.43 -1.33 -12.13
N ALA A 81 27.42 -2.17 -12.46
CA ALA A 81 27.96 -3.20 -11.56
C ALA A 81 28.42 -2.64 -10.20
N ASN A 82 29.12 -1.50 -10.22
CA ASN A 82 29.60 -0.86 -9.00
C ASN A 82 28.44 -0.33 -8.14
N VAL A 83 27.47 0.35 -8.76
CA VAL A 83 26.30 0.90 -8.05
C VAL A 83 25.45 -0.23 -7.48
N GLU A 84 25.25 -1.30 -8.24
CA GLU A 84 24.55 -2.50 -7.80
C GLU A 84 25.27 -3.13 -6.59
N SER A 85 26.59 -3.35 -6.68
CA SER A 85 27.37 -3.95 -5.59
C SER A 85 27.30 -3.12 -4.30
N GLU A 86 27.48 -1.79 -4.39
CA GLU A 86 27.39 -0.91 -3.23
C GLU A 86 25.96 -0.84 -2.66
N THR A 87 24.94 -0.91 -3.53
CA THR A 87 23.53 -0.98 -3.11
C THR A 87 23.24 -2.27 -2.36
N GLN A 88 23.69 -3.42 -2.86
CA GLN A 88 23.52 -4.71 -2.18
C GLN A 88 24.19 -4.69 -0.81
N LYS A 89 25.45 -4.21 -0.72
CA LYS A 89 26.16 -4.05 0.56
C LYS A 89 25.40 -3.13 1.52
N PHE A 90 24.88 -1.99 1.04
CA PHE A 90 24.10 -1.07 1.86
C PHE A 90 22.84 -1.74 2.41
N LEU A 91 22.07 -2.42 1.53
CA LEU A 91 20.84 -3.11 1.89
C LEU A 91 21.09 -4.22 2.93
N ASP A 92 22.20 -4.93 2.82
CA ASP A 92 22.53 -6.06 3.71
C ASP A 92 23.17 -5.63 5.05
N ARG A 93 23.29 -4.32 5.31
CA ARG A 93 23.77 -3.83 6.60
C ARG A 93 22.78 -4.18 7.71
N THR A 94 23.24 -4.96 8.68
CA THR A 94 22.52 -5.19 9.94
C THR A 94 22.38 -3.89 10.73
N ILE A 95 21.16 -3.63 11.21
CA ILE A 95 20.80 -2.45 12.00
C ILE A 95 20.20 -2.78 13.37
N GLY A 96 19.80 -4.03 13.59
CA GLY A 96 19.29 -4.50 14.87
C GLY A 96 18.93 -5.98 14.85
N VAL A 97 18.35 -6.49 15.93
CA VAL A 97 17.92 -7.87 16.07
C VAL A 97 16.54 -7.97 16.74
N VAL A 98 15.83 -9.05 16.46
CA VAL A 98 14.63 -9.46 17.20
C VAL A 98 15.05 -10.68 18.05
N PRO A 99 15.19 -10.52 19.38
CA PRO A 99 15.90 -11.51 20.20
C PRO A 99 15.10 -12.79 20.47
N ASP A 100 13.77 -12.70 20.58
CA ASP A 100 12.93 -13.84 20.98
C ASP A 100 12.49 -14.69 19.77
N ASP A 101 12.21 -14.05 18.64
CA ASP A 101 11.80 -14.72 17.40
C ASP A 101 12.03 -13.80 16.19
N ASP A 102 11.66 -14.18 14.98
CA ASP A 102 11.58 -13.24 13.85
C ASP A 102 10.24 -12.48 13.79
N LEU A 103 10.11 -11.57 12.83
CA LEU A 103 8.87 -10.86 12.51
C LEU A 103 8.48 -11.12 11.06
N HIS A 104 8.74 -12.32 10.55
CA HIS A 104 8.45 -12.67 9.17
C HIS A 104 6.93 -12.82 8.96
N ILE A 105 6.43 -12.32 7.82
CA ILE A 105 5.02 -12.48 7.46
C ILE A 105 4.89 -13.67 6.51
N THR A 106 4.42 -14.80 7.05
CA THR A 106 4.17 -16.03 6.26
C THR A 106 2.78 -16.08 5.63
N ASP A 107 1.79 -15.42 6.25
CA ASP A 107 0.42 -15.31 5.75
C ASP A 107 -0.04 -13.84 5.78
N PRO A 108 -0.02 -13.13 4.62
CA PRO A 108 -0.47 -11.75 4.51
C PRO A 108 -1.94 -11.52 4.89
N PHE A 109 -2.80 -12.53 4.78
CA PHE A 109 -4.21 -12.42 5.20
C PHE A 109 -4.31 -12.46 6.72
N SER A 110 -3.69 -13.46 7.37
CA SER A 110 -3.64 -13.54 8.84
C SER A 110 -2.99 -12.30 9.46
N ALA A 111 -1.91 -11.79 8.85
CA ALA A 111 -1.24 -10.56 9.27
C ALA A 111 -2.15 -9.31 9.28
N ARG A 112 -3.20 -9.29 8.46
CA ARG A 112 -4.20 -8.21 8.41
C ARG A 112 -5.40 -8.48 9.31
N ARG A 113 -5.85 -9.74 9.36
CA ARG A 113 -7.02 -10.12 10.14
C ARG A 113 -6.75 -10.05 11.64
N TYR A 114 -5.60 -10.55 12.08
CA TYR A 114 -5.25 -10.64 13.50
C TYR A 114 -4.27 -9.55 13.95
N LYS A 115 -3.89 -8.66 13.01
CA LYS A 115 -2.78 -7.69 13.11
C LYS A 115 -1.44 -8.37 13.40
N HIS A 116 -0.47 -8.19 12.51
CA HIS A 116 0.88 -8.66 12.73
C HIS A 116 1.69 -7.73 13.64
N LYS A 117 2.67 -8.25 14.38
CA LYS A 117 3.57 -7.43 15.24
C LYS A 117 4.26 -6.30 14.48
N ILE A 118 4.59 -6.48 13.20
CA ILE A 118 5.19 -5.40 12.38
C ILE A 118 4.30 -4.17 12.30
N VAL A 119 2.99 -4.35 12.22
CA VAL A 119 2.04 -3.24 12.20
C VAL A 119 2.12 -2.47 13.52
N THR A 120 2.16 -3.20 14.64
CA THR A 120 2.36 -2.61 15.98
C THR A 120 3.69 -1.86 16.06
N LEU A 121 4.77 -2.41 15.50
CA LEU A 121 6.07 -1.74 15.48
C LEU A 121 6.05 -0.45 14.66
N ILE A 122 5.48 -0.48 13.45
CA ILE A 122 5.34 0.71 12.61
C ILE A 122 4.53 1.77 13.34
N ASN A 123 3.36 1.41 13.86
CA ASN A 123 2.52 2.33 14.62
C ASN A 123 3.24 2.87 15.87
N LEU A 124 3.99 2.06 16.60
CA LEU A 124 4.78 2.49 17.75
C LEU A 124 5.82 3.55 17.35
N VAL A 125 6.54 3.34 16.25
CA VAL A 125 7.54 4.30 15.74
C VAL A 125 6.84 5.58 15.29
N GLN A 126 5.73 5.49 14.58
CA GLN A 126 4.92 6.65 14.18
C GLN A 126 4.43 7.44 15.41
N LEU A 127 3.93 6.77 16.44
CA LEU A 127 3.50 7.38 17.71
C LEU A 127 4.66 8.08 18.42
N ARG A 128 5.83 7.44 18.52
CA ARG A 128 7.02 8.06 19.12
C ARG A 128 7.48 9.30 18.37
N ALA A 129 7.52 9.26 17.03
CA ALA A 129 7.95 10.41 16.22
C ALA A 129 6.94 11.57 16.27
N SER A 130 5.64 11.25 16.31
CA SER A 130 4.56 12.23 16.24
C SER A 130 4.08 12.77 17.56
N GLN A 131 4.19 11.99 18.64
CA GLN A 131 3.51 12.23 19.93
C GLN A 131 1.98 12.27 19.79
N ALA A 132 1.43 11.66 18.74
CA ALA A 132 -0.02 11.53 18.55
C ALA A 132 -0.65 10.52 19.52
N GLN A 133 -1.97 10.56 19.67
CA GLN A 133 -2.72 9.66 20.54
C GLN A 133 -3.10 8.34 19.85
N ILE A 134 -3.25 8.38 18.52
CA ILE A 134 -3.68 7.26 17.68
C ILE A 134 -2.75 7.22 16.47
N SER A 135 -2.42 6.02 16.00
CA SER A 135 -1.66 5.80 14.77
C SER A 135 -2.36 4.79 13.89
N CYS A 136 -2.25 4.94 12.57
CA CYS A 136 -2.63 3.90 11.63
C CYS A 136 -1.58 3.66 10.55
N THR A 137 -1.49 2.42 10.10
CA THR A 137 -0.68 2.03 8.94
C THR A 137 -1.32 0.85 8.22
N SER A 138 -1.07 0.77 6.91
CA SER A 138 -1.40 -0.40 6.08
C SER A 138 -0.19 -1.31 5.91
N LEU A 139 -0.43 -2.54 5.47
CA LEU A 139 0.59 -3.40 4.86
C LEU A 139 0.49 -3.32 3.33
N GLY A 140 1.63 -3.22 2.65
CA GLY A 140 1.72 -3.26 1.19
C GLY A 140 1.18 -4.56 0.60
N ASN A 141 0.94 -4.60 -0.72
CA ASN A 141 0.43 -5.80 -1.40
C ASN A 141 1.35 -7.01 -1.13
N ASP A 142 2.65 -6.80 -1.35
CA ASP A 142 3.70 -7.73 -0.99
C ASP A 142 4.42 -7.17 0.24
N VAL A 143 4.57 -8.01 1.26
CA VAL A 143 5.25 -7.65 2.51
C VAL A 143 5.98 -8.87 3.05
N THR A 144 7.27 -8.70 3.35
CA THR A 144 8.12 -9.80 3.82
C THR A 144 8.17 -9.89 5.35
N GLY A 145 8.17 -8.73 5.99
CA GLY A 145 8.53 -8.63 7.39
C GLY A 145 10.04 -8.71 7.64
N PHE A 146 10.43 -8.94 8.89
CA PHE A 146 11.84 -8.88 9.32
C PHE A 146 12.33 -10.24 9.80
N ASP A 147 13.58 -10.55 9.48
CA ASP A 147 14.28 -11.70 10.03
C ASP A 147 14.76 -11.42 11.46
N LYS A 148 15.29 -12.43 12.16
CA LYS A 148 15.90 -12.25 13.50
C LYS A 148 17.03 -11.22 13.48
N THR A 149 17.83 -11.21 12.41
CA THR A 149 18.81 -10.15 12.14
C THR A 149 18.16 -9.16 11.19
N ILE A 150 17.96 -7.93 11.64
CA ILE A 150 17.28 -6.91 10.85
C ILE A 150 18.31 -6.17 10.02
N THR A 151 18.14 -6.22 8.70
CA THR A 151 18.91 -5.45 7.72
C THR A 151 18.09 -4.27 7.16
N ILE A 152 18.76 -3.33 6.48
CA ILE A 152 18.05 -2.25 5.76
C ILE A 152 17.10 -2.82 4.70
N ARG A 153 17.50 -3.91 4.02
CA ARG A 153 16.68 -4.63 3.06
C ARG A 153 15.34 -5.04 3.65
N ASN A 154 15.34 -5.63 4.84
CA ASN A 154 14.11 -6.08 5.51
C ASN A 154 13.13 -4.91 5.72
N ILE A 155 13.64 -3.71 6.03
CA ILE A 155 12.80 -2.52 6.20
C ILE A 155 12.20 -2.09 4.86
N LEU A 156 13.05 -1.95 3.83
CA LEU A 156 12.63 -1.44 2.53
C LEU A 156 11.76 -2.44 1.74
N SER A 157 11.88 -3.75 2.01
CA SER A 157 10.97 -4.76 1.45
C SER A 157 9.64 -4.86 2.21
N THR A 158 9.58 -4.36 3.44
CA THR A 158 8.36 -4.35 4.25
C THR A 158 7.57 -3.04 4.09
N TYR A 159 8.27 -1.90 4.04
CA TYR A 159 7.70 -0.57 3.82
C TYR A 159 8.31 0.06 2.56
N VAL A 160 7.69 -0.25 1.42
CA VAL A 160 8.22 0.09 0.08
C VAL A 160 7.95 1.52 -0.37
N TYR A 161 7.07 2.24 0.33
CA TYR A 161 6.63 3.58 -0.08
C TYR A 161 7.44 4.68 0.63
N PRO A 162 7.90 5.72 -0.09
CA PRO A 162 8.56 6.88 0.50
C PRO A 162 7.51 7.84 1.07
N ASN A 163 6.71 7.35 2.02
CA ASN A 163 5.67 8.15 2.66
C ASN A 163 6.21 8.83 3.90
N THR A 164 5.83 10.09 4.08
CA THR A 164 6.07 10.91 5.27
C THR A 164 4.86 10.84 6.21
N LEU A 165 4.95 11.43 7.41
CA LEU A 165 3.85 11.42 8.39
C LEU A 165 3.15 12.77 8.50
N VAL A 166 1.83 12.70 8.69
CA VAL A 166 0.97 13.84 8.99
C VAL A 166 0.15 13.51 10.24
N VAL A 167 0.14 14.43 11.19
CA VAL A 167 -0.72 14.38 12.39
C VAL A 167 -1.91 15.28 12.14
N VAL A 168 -3.11 14.71 12.22
CA VAL A 168 -4.36 15.43 12.05
C VAL A 168 -5.20 15.38 13.32
N LYS A 169 -6.08 16.37 13.48
CA LYS A 169 -7.15 16.34 14.47
C LYS A 169 -8.34 15.58 13.91
N ILE A 170 -8.80 14.54 14.60
CA ILE A 170 -9.93 13.71 14.16
C ILE A 170 -10.99 13.57 15.26
N THR A 171 -12.26 13.61 14.88
CA THR A 171 -13.38 13.36 15.80
C THR A 171 -13.65 11.85 15.92
N GLY A 172 -14.30 11.43 17.00
CA GLY A 172 -14.73 10.04 17.18
C GLY A 172 -15.66 9.56 16.06
N GLN A 173 -16.47 10.45 15.50
CA GLN A 173 -17.29 10.18 14.33
C GLN A 173 -16.43 9.87 13.09
N ALA A 174 -15.51 10.77 12.72
CA ALA A 174 -14.66 10.59 11.54
C ALA A 174 -13.75 9.36 11.69
N LEU A 175 -13.29 9.08 12.92
CA LEU A 175 -12.52 7.88 13.23
C LEU A 175 -13.36 6.61 12.99
N ARG A 176 -14.62 6.60 13.43
CA ARG A 176 -15.54 5.48 13.19
C ARG A 176 -15.82 5.31 11.70
N GLU A 177 -16.03 6.39 10.95
CA GLU A 177 -16.22 6.34 9.49
C GLU A 177 -15.00 5.73 8.78
N ALA A 178 -13.78 6.10 9.19
CA ALA A 178 -12.56 5.49 8.66
C ALA A 178 -12.43 4.00 8.99
N LEU A 179 -12.85 3.59 10.20
CA LEU A 179 -12.88 2.18 10.59
C LEU A 179 -13.95 1.39 9.82
N GLU A 180 -15.13 1.96 9.59
CA GLU A 180 -16.17 1.35 8.74
C GLU A 180 -15.67 1.16 7.31
N LYS A 181 -14.95 2.16 6.76
CA LYS A 181 -14.30 2.04 5.45
C LYS A 181 -13.28 0.91 5.42
N ASN A 182 -12.46 0.78 6.46
CA ASN A 182 -11.51 -0.32 6.60
C ASN A 182 -12.20 -1.68 6.74
N ALA A 183 -13.32 -1.77 7.45
CA ALA A 183 -14.08 -3.01 7.63
C ALA A 183 -14.66 -3.55 6.31
N GLU A 184 -14.75 -2.73 5.26
CA GLU A 184 -15.10 -3.19 3.92
C GLU A 184 -14.04 -4.10 3.29
N TYR A 185 -12.80 -4.11 3.80
CA TYR A 185 -11.69 -5.01 3.38
C TYR A 185 -12.05 -6.48 3.49
N PHE A 186 -12.90 -6.81 4.46
CA PHE A 186 -13.33 -8.18 4.70
C PHE A 186 -14.69 -8.44 4.07
N ALA A 187 -14.88 -9.67 3.60
CA ALA A 187 -16.16 -10.21 3.14
C ALA A 187 -16.38 -11.59 3.75
N ILE A 188 -17.57 -12.15 3.53
CA ILE A 188 -17.89 -13.52 3.92
C ILE A 188 -18.03 -14.33 2.63
N ASP A 189 -17.29 -15.42 2.55
CA ASP A 189 -17.49 -16.45 1.54
C ASP A 189 -17.57 -17.81 2.24
N ASN A 190 -18.63 -18.57 1.94
CA ASN A 190 -18.89 -19.90 2.54
C ASN A 190 -18.73 -19.93 4.08
N GLY A 191 -19.24 -18.90 4.77
CA GLY A 191 -19.19 -18.78 6.23
C GLY A 191 -17.80 -18.45 6.80
N LYS A 192 -16.81 -18.14 5.95
CA LYS A 192 -15.46 -17.74 6.36
C LYS A 192 -15.21 -16.28 6.00
N ILE A 193 -14.46 -15.58 6.86
CA ILE A 193 -13.98 -14.25 6.52
C ILE A 193 -12.87 -14.37 5.49
N VAL A 194 -13.00 -13.63 4.40
CA VAL A 194 -12.06 -13.55 3.29
C VAL A 194 -11.76 -12.09 2.96
N VAL A 195 -10.77 -11.83 2.10
CA VAL A 195 -10.59 -10.50 1.52
C VAL A 195 -11.74 -10.24 0.54
N ASN A 196 -12.34 -9.05 0.63
CA ASN A 196 -13.36 -8.61 -0.31
C ASN A 196 -12.76 -8.54 -1.73
N PRO A 197 -13.33 -9.24 -2.74
CA PRO A 197 -12.79 -9.29 -4.10
C PRO A 197 -12.54 -7.93 -4.75
N ARG A 198 -13.25 -6.88 -4.30
CA ARG A 198 -13.01 -5.49 -4.68
C ARG A 198 -11.55 -5.05 -4.51
N PHE A 199 -10.85 -5.54 -3.48
CA PHE A 199 -9.45 -5.21 -3.23
C PHE A 199 -8.48 -6.12 -3.99
N CYS A 200 -8.97 -7.05 -4.79
CA CYS A 200 -8.16 -7.98 -5.57
C CYS A 200 -8.26 -7.69 -7.08
N PHE A 201 -9.38 -7.14 -7.55
CA PHE A 201 -9.66 -6.88 -8.96
C PHE A 201 -10.10 -5.43 -9.20
N PRO A 202 -9.61 -4.74 -10.26
CA PRO A 202 -8.79 -5.25 -11.38
C PRO A 202 -7.30 -5.39 -11.06
N LYS A 203 -6.88 -4.94 -9.87
CA LYS A 203 -5.54 -5.14 -9.32
C LYS A 203 -5.63 -5.28 -7.79
N PRO A 204 -4.62 -5.87 -7.13
CA PRO A 204 -4.54 -5.89 -5.67
C PRO A 204 -4.38 -4.47 -5.09
N GLU A 205 -5.17 -4.17 -4.07
CA GLU A 205 -5.20 -2.89 -3.35
C GLU A 205 -5.20 -3.10 -1.83
N HIS A 206 -4.47 -4.11 -1.35
CA HIS A 206 -4.41 -4.47 0.07
C HIS A 206 -3.80 -3.36 0.94
N TYR A 207 -3.04 -2.46 0.33
CA TYR A 207 -2.55 -1.22 0.96
C TYR A 207 -3.66 -0.24 1.31
N ASN A 208 -4.94 -0.48 0.97
CA ASN A 208 -6.09 0.33 1.40
C ASN A 208 -6.80 -0.22 2.65
N TYR A 209 -6.15 -1.12 3.39
CA TYR A 209 -6.59 -1.56 4.71
C TYR A 209 -5.59 -1.14 5.78
N ASP A 210 -6.01 -0.25 6.66
CA ASP A 210 -5.24 0.27 7.77
C ASP A 210 -5.59 -0.44 9.08
N MET A 211 -4.57 -0.62 9.91
CA MET A 211 -4.68 -1.17 11.25
C MET A 211 -4.19 -0.12 12.25
N PHE A 212 -5.03 0.13 13.25
CA PHE A 212 -4.83 1.24 14.18
C PHE A 212 -4.21 0.77 15.49
N ASP A 213 -3.50 1.67 16.15
CA ASP A 213 -3.05 1.57 17.54
C ASP A 213 -3.41 2.84 18.31
N GLY A 214 -3.54 2.73 19.62
CA GLY A 214 -4.07 3.78 20.49
C GLY A 214 -5.59 3.72 20.69
N ILE A 215 -6.26 2.75 20.07
CA ILE A 215 -7.69 2.43 20.21
C ILE A 215 -7.90 0.91 20.14
N ASP A 216 -9.00 0.44 20.72
CA ASP A 216 -9.48 -0.93 20.64
C ASP A 216 -10.78 -0.97 19.84
N TYR A 217 -10.89 -1.89 18.87
CA TYR A 217 -12.08 -2.01 18.05
C TYR A 217 -12.36 -3.43 17.57
N THR A 218 -13.63 -3.68 17.29
CA THR A 218 -14.11 -4.97 16.79
C THR A 218 -14.94 -4.76 15.53
N PHE A 219 -14.59 -5.50 14.48
CA PHE A 219 -15.37 -5.60 13.26
C PHE A 219 -16.20 -6.88 13.29
N ASP A 220 -17.53 -6.76 13.23
CA ASP A 220 -18.42 -7.88 12.93
C ASP A 220 -18.78 -7.85 11.44
N ILE A 221 -18.19 -8.79 10.68
CA ILE A 221 -18.27 -8.79 9.22
C ILE A 221 -19.64 -9.29 8.73
N SER A 222 -20.45 -9.92 9.60
CA SER A 222 -21.83 -10.28 9.26
C SER A 222 -22.80 -9.10 9.27
N GLN A 223 -22.40 -7.95 9.84
CA GLN A 223 -23.18 -6.73 9.75
C GLN A 223 -23.09 -6.10 8.36
N PRO A 224 -24.13 -5.35 7.94
CA PRO A 224 -24.09 -4.56 6.71
C PRO A 224 -22.89 -3.61 6.68
N ILE A 225 -22.35 -3.35 5.48
CA ILE A 225 -21.31 -2.32 5.27
C ILE A 225 -21.77 -0.99 5.87
N GLY A 226 -20.88 -0.30 6.59
CA GLY A 226 -21.18 0.93 7.32
C GLY A 226 -21.74 0.72 8.73
N ARG A 227 -21.93 -0.53 9.17
CA ARG A 227 -22.34 -0.89 10.55
C ARG A 227 -21.51 -2.05 11.12
N ARG A 228 -20.29 -2.25 10.63
CA ARG A 228 -19.43 -3.37 11.02
C ARG A 228 -18.63 -3.08 12.27
N VAL A 229 -18.43 -1.82 12.65
CA VAL A 229 -17.69 -1.45 13.87
C VAL A 229 -18.60 -1.59 15.09
N VAL A 230 -18.62 -2.77 15.71
CA VAL A 230 -19.49 -3.07 16.87
C VAL A 230 -18.90 -2.63 18.21
N LYS A 231 -17.58 -2.43 18.28
CA LYS A 231 -16.88 -1.89 19.45
C LYS A 231 -15.85 -0.86 18.98
N LEU A 232 -15.78 0.26 19.71
CA LEU A 232 -14.73 1.28 19.54
C LEU A 232 -14.50 1.96 20.90
N SER A 233 -13.31 1.75 21.45
CA SER A 233 -12.92 2.28 22.76
C SER A 233 -11.46 2.73 22.76
N ARG A 234 -11.10 3.55 23.73
CA ARG A 234 -9.73 3.93 24.03
C ARG A 234 -9.53 3.90 25.53
N ALA A 235 -8.47 3.23 26.00
CA ALA A 235 -8.19 3.06 27.43
C ALA A 235 -9.42 2.54 28.23
N GLY A 236 -10.14 1.58 27.65
CA GLY A 236 -11.32 0.97 28.25
C GLY A 236 -12.61 1.80 28.20
N GLN A 237 -12.57 3.03 27.67
CA GLN A 237 -13.75 3.90 27.56
C GLN A 237 -14.25 3.99 26.12
N ASN A 238 -15.57 3.94 25.91
CA ASN A 238 -16.16 4.11 24.59
C ASN A 238 -15.84 5.50 24.02
N ILE A 239 -15.48 5.55 22.74
CA ILE A 239 -15.26 6.81 22.05
C ILE A 239 -16.60 7.41 21.65
N LEU A 240 -16.86 8.65 22.08
CA LEU A 240 -18.05 9.41 21.70
C LEU A 240 -17.81 10.16 20.37
N PRO A 241 -18.87 10.43 19.57
CA PRO A 241 -18.75 11.07 18.26
C PRO A 241 -17.95 12.39 18.27
N ASP A 242 -18.20 13.24 19.26
CA ASP A 242 -17.63 14.60 19.33
C ASP A 242 -16.28 14.67 20.05
N GLN A 243 -15.78 13.54 20.58
CA GLN A 243 -14.44 13.51 21.19
C GLN A 243 -13.37 13.67 20.12
N GLU A 244 -12.35 14.47 20.41
CA GLU A 244 -11.28 14.79 19.48
C GLU A 244 -9.97 14.14 19.89
N PHE A 245 -9.21 13.68 18.90
CA PHE A 245 -7.93 13.00 19.09
C PHE A 245 -6.90 13.50 18.07
N SER A 246 -5.61 13.35 18.40
CA SER A 246 -4.55 13.42 17.40
C SER A 246 -4.29 12.05 16.78
N LEU A 247 -4.41 11.97 15.45
CA LEU A 247 -4.15 10.78 14.66
C LEU A 247 -2.94 11.02 13.74
N VAL A 248 -1.91 10.18 13.86
CA VAL A 248 -0.80 10.13 12.92
C VAL A 248 -1.06 9.09 11.84
N MET A 249 -0.84 9.48 10.58
CA MET A 249 -0.95 8.61 9.41
C MET A 249 0.06 9.02 8.36
N ASN A 250 0.20 8.21 7.30
CA ASN A 250 1.05 8.59 6.18
C ASN A 250 0.42 9.71 5.33
N ASN A 251 1.24 10.45 4.59
CA ASN A 251 0.79 11.59 3.77
C ASN A 251 -0.19 11.20 2.63
N TYR A 252 -0.12 9.97 2.12
CA TYR A 252 -1.11 9.45 1.17
C TYR A 252 -2.52 9.37 1.77
N ARG A 253 -2.64 8.92 3.03
CA ARG A 253 -3.92 8.88 3.75
C ARG A 253 -4.41 10.26 4.15
N ALA A 254 -3.51 11.14 4.58
CA ALA A 254 -3.89 12.49 4.99
C ALA A 254 -4.57 13.30 3.86
N THR A 255 -4.27 12.99 2.60
CA THR A 255 -4.92 13.60 1.42
C THR A 255 -6.18 12.86 0.95
N GLY A 256 -6.59 11.80 1.66
CA GLY A 256 -7.75 10.96 1.37
C GLY A 256 -7.50 9.88 0.32
N GLY A 257 -6.25 9.43 0.15
CA GLY A 257 -5.89 8.31 -0.71
C GLY A 257 -6.57 7.00 -0.30
N GLY A 258 -7.02 6.22 -1.29
CA GLY A 258 -7.81 5.00 -1.05
C GLY A 258 -9.28 5.25 -0.75
N ASP A 259 -9.80 6.41 -1.19
CA ASP A 259 -11.19 6.86 -0.97
C ASP A 259 -11.55 7.09 0.51
N PHE A 260 -10.56 7.45 1.33
CA PHE A 260 -10.75 7.88 2.71
C PHE A 260 -11.12 9.36 2.77
N HIS A 261 -12.30 9.70 2.25
CA HIS A 261 -12.75 11.09 2.13
C HIS A 261 -12.94 11.79 3.48
N MET A 262 -13.20 11.04 4.55
CA MET A 262 -13.35 11.56 5.92
C MET A 262 -12.07 12.23 6.47
N TYR A 263 -10.91 11.98 5.86
CA TYR A 263 -9.67 12.66 6.22
C TYR A 263 -9.46 14.00 5.51
N ARG A 264 -10.17 14.25 4.39
CA ARG A 264 -9.96 15.46 3.60
C ARG A 264 -10.40 16.69 4.39
N GLY A 265 -9.49 17.66 4.52
CA GLY A 265 -9.76 18.93 5.20
C GLY A 265 -9.73 18.84 6.73
N LEU A 266 -9.33 17.70 7.32
CA LEU A 266 -9.07 17.65 8.75
C LEU A 266 -7.93 18.62 9.12
N PRO A 267 -8.00 19.31 10.28
CA PRO A 267 -6.94 20.20 10.71
C PRO A 267 -5.61 19.46 10.88
N VAL A 268 -4.58 19.89 10.15
CA VAL A 268 -3.21 19.39 10.31
C VAL A 268 -2.59 20.02 11.55
N LEU A 269 -2.17 19.18 12.49
CA LEU A 269 -1.51 19.59 13.74
C LEU A 269 0.01 19.61 13.59
N LYS A 270 0.57 18.70 12.79
CA LYS A 270 2.02 18.56 12.58
C LYS A 270 2.30 17.75 11.31
N GLU A 271 3.34 18.13 10.57
CA GLU A 271 3.91 17.33 9.49
C GLU A 271 5.33 16.90 9.88
N ILE A 272 5.71 15.68 9.49
CA ILE A 272 7.04 15.13 9.73
C ILE A 272 7.58 14.68 8.38
N SER A 273 8.56 15.43 7.86
CA SER A 273 9.10 15.27 6.51
C SER A 273 10.03 14.06 6.35
N MET A 274 10.33 13.33 7.42
CA MET A 274 11.15 12.12 7.35
C MET A 274 10.30 10.92 6.91
N ASP A 275 10.82 10.15 5.97
CA ASP A 275 10.16 8.95 5.47
C ASP A 275 9.98 7.90 6.59
N ILE A 276 8.87 7.18 6.56
CA ILE A 276 8.55 6.16 7.57
C ILE A 276 9.60 5.05 7.59
N ALA A 277 10.16 4.66 6.43
CA ALA A 277 11.26 3.70 6.36
C ALA A 277 12.51 4.20 7.10
N GLU A 278 12.84 5.48 6.97
CA GLU A 278 13.97 6.10 7.66
C GLU A 278 13.70 6.23 9.18
N LEU A 279 12.46 6.56 9.57
CA LEU A 279 12.05 6.52 10.98
C LEU A 279 12.21 5.13 11.59
N LEU A 280 11.82 4.08 10.86
CA LEU A 280 12.02 2.68 11.27
C LEU A 280 13.50 2.33 11.40
N ILE A 281 14.33 2.68 10.41
CA ILE A 281 15.78 2.42 10.43
C ILE A 281 16.42 3.10 11.64
N ASN A 282 16.11 4.37 11.88
CA ASN A 282 16.67 5.14 13.00
C ASN A 282 16.23 4.58 14.35
N TYR A 283 14.95 4.25 14.49
CA TYR A 283 14.44 3.59 15.68
C TYR A 283 15.16 2.27 15.96
N ILE A 284 15.32 1.42 14.95
CA ILE A 284 15.92 0.10 15.12
C ILE A 284 17.41 0.20 15.47
N ARG A 285 18.15 1.13 14.85
CA ARG A 285 19.55 1.41 15.19
C ARG A 285 19.72 1.89 16.62
N GLU A 286 18.79 2.72 17.09
CA GLU A 286 18.81 3.27 18.45
C GLU A 286 18.50 2.17 19.49
N GLN A 287 17.42 1.41 19.29
CA GLN A 287 17.00 0.39 20.24
C GLN A 287 17.89 -0.86 20.21
N LYS A 288 18.46 -1.20 19.04
CA LYS A 288 19.25 -2.40 18.71
C LYS A 288 18.52 -3.73 18.87
N GLU A 289 17.82 -3.94 19.98
CA GLU A 289 16.95 -5.07 20.23
C GLU A 289 15.49 -4.66 20.10
N ILE A 290 14.76 -5.30 19.20
CA ILE A 290 13.36 -5.01 18.92
C ILE A 290 12.48 -6.06 19.58
N ARG A 291 11.74 -5.64 20.60
CA ARG A 291 10.69 -6.42 21.24
C ARG A 291 9.35 -5.75 20.99
N VAL A 292 8.44 -6.47 20.36
CA VAL A 292 7.12 -5.94 19.99
C VAL A 292 6.05 -6.74 20.71
N PRO A 293 5.18 -6.10 21.50
CA PRO A 293 4.11 -6.80 22.18
C PRO A 293 3.13 -7.41 21.19
N ASP A 294 2.51 -8.53 21.60
CA ASP A 294 1.41 -9.12 20.83
C ASP A 294 0.24 -8.13 20.72
N PRO A 295 -0.30 -7.94 19.52
CA PRO A 295 -1.42 -7.06 19.33
C PRO A 295 -2.73 -7.65 19.87
N GLN A 296 -3.50 -6.84 20.61
CA GLN A 296 -4.74 -7.29 21.25
C GLN A 296 -5.94 -6.36 20.99
N ASN A 297 -5.72 -5.27 20.24
CA ASN A 297 -6.67 -4.17 20.14
C ASN A 297 -7.59 -4.26 18.90
N ILE A 298 -7.36 -5.22 18.00
CA ILE A 298 -8.20 -5.45 16.81
C ILE A 298 -8.83 -6.83 16.89
N SER A 299 -10.13 -6.92 16.65
CA SER A 299 -10.82 -8.20 16.48
C SER A 299 -11.70 -8.19 15.23
N VAL A 300 -11.62 -9.23 14.40
CA VAL A 300 -12.41 -9.39 13.18
C VAL A 300 -13.19 -10.70 13.24
N VAL A 301 -14.49 -10.59 13.48
CA VAL A 301 -15.38 -11.64 13.98
C VAL A 301 -16.61 -11.82 13.07
N LEU A 302 -17.37 -12.89 13.34
CA LEU A 302 -18.67 -13.13 12.71
C LEU A 302 -19.74 -13.28 13.78
N ASN A 303 -20.88 -12.59 13.61
CA ASN A 303 -22.01 -12.66 14.54
C ASN A 303 -21.62 -12.28 15.98
N GLY A 304 -20.71 -11.31 16.10
CA GLY A 304 -20.17 -10.84 17.37
C GLY A 304 -19.31 -11.85 18.14
N LYS A 305 -18.86 -12.95 17.51
CA LYS A 305 -18.03 -14.00 18.10
C LYS A 305 -16.74 -14.26 17.34
#